data_AF-A0A1V5H5G9-F1
#
_entry.id   AF-A0A1V5H5G9-F1
#
_cell.length_a   1.000
_cell.length_b   1.000
_cell.length_c   1.000
_cell.angle_alpha   90.00
_cell.angle_beta   90.00
_cell.angle_gamma   90.00
#
_symmetry.space_group_name_H-M   'P 1'
#
loop_
_entity.id
_entity.type
_entity.pdbx_description
1 polymer ?
#
loop_
_entity_poly.entity_id
_entity_poly.type
_entity_poly.pdbx_seq_one_letter_code
_entity_poly.pdbx_strand_id
1 'polypeptide(L)'
;MIKYTLNGEQIEIIQEVKANHLGLDGYLGIRKYYRGPNDEEDFTSEPIYFDGADIFDEIPTSRYDNRIQKLQIDIKELETKRNKITDEVRDLERNQKALIEKFKTYNELKHIEDFISGKITHYVTKYGEIITFPDPKDRKLQDNYKQYRVFSLYGDPDRKIQWKLSEYRDGSGDVQEVTACFSYEEALKIATEIVVKTFNQNPFTWNFREVEKLSAVDKVDPEKLAIYKANLKKERHEEIEKLKLKIKELELL
;
A
#
# COMPACT_ATOMS: atom_id res chain seq x y z
N MET A 1 -61.37 10.49 40.70
CA MET A 1 -60.07 10.97 41.25
C MET A 1 -59.00 10.71 40.19
N ILE A 2 -58.21 11.72 39.81
CA ILE A 2 -57.19 11.51 38.76
C ILE A 2 -55.95 10.85 39.36
N LYS A 3 -55.46 9.82 38.68
CA LYS A 3 -54.20 9.11 38.97
C LYS A 3 -53.43 8.88 37.67
N TYR A 4 -52.23 8.34 37.78
CA TYR A 4 -51.35 8.07 36.64
C TYR A 4 -50.93 6.61 36.60
N THR A 5 -50.86 6.05 35.40
CA THR A 5 -50.26 4.73 35.21
C THR A 5 -48.73 4.82 35.26
N LEU A 6 -48.06 3.66 35.35
CA LEU A 6 -46.60 3.57 35.24
C LEU A 6 -46.03 4.29 33.99
N ASN A 7 -46.77 4.34 32.89
CA ASN A 7 -46.35 5.00 31.64
C ASN A 7 -46.67 6.51 31.60
N GLY A 8 -47.23 7.07 32.68
CA GLY A 8 -47.62 8.48 32.77
C GLY A 8 -48.98 8.82 32.13
N GLU A 9 -49.78 7.83 31.75
CA GLU A 9 -51.13 8.07 31.22
C GLU A 9 -52.06 8.53 32.35
N GLN A 10 -52.84 9.57 32.11
CA GLN A 10 -53.88 10.03 33.04
C GLN A 10 -55.08 9.08 33.03
N ILE A 11 -55.48 8.65 34.22
CA ILE A 11 -56.67 7.84 34.43
C ILE A 11 -57.58 8.51 35.46
N GLU A 12 -58.88 8.45 35.21
CA GLU A 12 -59.87 8.82 36.22
C GLU A 12 -60.35 7.56 36.93
N ILE A 13 -60.07 7.47 38.22
CA ILE A 13 -60.57 6.40 39.08
C ILE A 13 -62.04 6.65 39.38
N ILE A 14 -62.87 5.69 38.99
CA ILE A 14 -64.31 5.65 39.24
C ILE A 14 -64.58 4.92 40.54
N GLN A 15 -63.87 3.82 40.78
CA GLN A 15 -64.10 2.97 41.94
C GLN A 15 -62.82 2.30 42.41
N GLU A 16 -62.62 2.28 43.73
CA GLU A 16 -61.63 1.44 44.39
C GLU A 16 -62.22 0.04 44.61
N VAL A 17 -61.50 -0.99 44.19
CA VAL A 17 -61.91 -2.38 44.30
C VAL A 17 -61.01 -3.06 45.32
N LYS A 18 -61.57 -3.36 46.50
CA LYS A 18 -60.87 -4.08 47.56
C LYS A 18 -61.07 -5.58 47.39
N ALA A 19 -59.96 -6.33 47.36
CA ALA A 19 -59.92 -7.78 47.16
C ALA A 19 -60.78 -8.26 45.97
N ASN A 20 -60.24 -8.15 44.76
CA ASN A 20 -60.83 -8.81 43.59
C ASN A 20 -60.90 -10.35 43.78
N HIS A 21 -61.45 -11.08 42.81
CA HIS A 21 -61.56 -12.55 42.84
C HIS A 21 -60.20 -13.30 42.95
N LEU A 22 -59.07 -12.58 42.85
CA LEU A 22 -57.70 -13.06 43.03
C LEU A 22 -57.04 -12.53 44.32
N GLY A 23 -57.78 -11.79 45.17
CA GLY A 23 -57.29 -11.25 46.44
C GLY A 23 -56.38 -10.02 46.32
N LEU A 24 -56.37 -9.35 45.15
CA LEU A 24 -55.58 -8.14 44.92
C LEU A 24 -56.46 -6.90 45.01
N ASP A 25 -55.93 -5.83 45.62
CA ASP A 25 -56.54 -4.51 45.61
C ASP A 25 -56.23 -3.80 44.29
N GLY A 26 -57.17 -3.02 43.80
CA GLY A 26 -56.98 -2.27 42.56
C GLY A 26 -58.04 -1.22 42.31
N TYR A 27 -58.02 -0.68 41.11
CA TYR A 27 -58.87 0.44 40.73
C TYR A 27 -59.60 0.16 39.43
N LEU A 28 -60.88 0.49 39.38
CA LEU A 28 -61.61 0.60 38.13
C LEU A 28 -61.54 2.07 37.67
N GLY A 29 -60.99 2.29 36.49
CA GLY A 29 -60.81 3.64 35.95
C GLY A 29 -61.02 3.72 34.45
N ILE A 30 -61.16 4.95 33.95
CA ILE A 30 -61.26 5.25 32.53
C ILE A 30 -60.00 6.00 32.10
N ARG A 31 -59.45 5.64 30.93
CA ARG A 31 -58.32 6.36 30.34
C ARG A 31 -58.81 7.62 29.64
N LYS A 32 -58.00 8.67 29.73
CA LYS A 32 -58.21 9.91 28.98
C LYS A 32 -57.92 9.69 27.49
N TYR A 33 -58.83 10.09 26.61
CA TYR A 33 -58.61 10.07 25.16
C TYR A 33 -58.88 11.46 24.59
N TYR A 34 -58.10 11.83 23.57
CA TYR A 34 -58.34 13.04 22.79
C TYR A 34 -59.36 12.70 21.69
N ARG A 35 -60.53 13.36 21.71
CA ARG A 35 -61.56 13.17 20.68
C ARG A 35 -61.67 14.39 19.77
N GLY A 36 -60.93 14.36 18.67
CA GLY A 36 -61.12 15.28 17.54
C GLY A 36 -60.22 16.53 17.53
N PRO A 37 -60.34 17.38 16.49
CA PRO A 37 -59.41 18.45 16.17
C PRO A 37 -59.45 19.68 17.11
N ASN A 38 -60.30 19.66 18.14
CA ASN A 38 -60.49 20.78 19.07
C ASN A 38 -59.86 20.53 20.46
N ASP A 39 -59.08 19.45 20.64
CA ASP A 39 -58.43 19.08 21.90
C ASP A 39 -59.37 19.07 23.12
N GLU A 40 -60.64 18.71 22.91
CA GLU A 40 -61.57 18.49 24.03
C GLU A 40 -61.19 17.17 24.72
N GLU A 41 -60.73 17.31 25.97
CA GLU A 41 -60.27 16.22 26.81
C GLU A 41 -61.46 15.49 27.43
N ASP A 42 -61.68 14.22 27.05
CA ASP A 42 -62.84 13.46 27.51
C ASP A 42 -62.46 12.04 27.95
N PHE A 43 -63.05 11.57 29.05
CA PHE A 43 -62.84 10.23 29.61
C PHE A 43 -63.93 9.31 29.08
N THR A 44 -63.77 8.80 27.86
CA THR A 44 -64.85 8.09 27.13
C THR A 44 -64.62 6.60 26.90
N SER A 45 -63.58 6.01 27.50
CA SER A 45 -63.38 4.55 27.41
C SER A 45 -64.27 3.76 28.37
N GLU A 46 -64.54 2.50 28.04
CA GLU A 46 -65.15 1.58 29.02
C GLU A 46 -64.23 1.44 30.24
N PRO A 47 -64.78 1.31 31.46
CA PRO A 47 -63.97 1.15 32.66
C PRO A 47 -63.06 -0.08 32.58
N ILE A 48 -61.76 0.13 32.75
CA ILE A 48 -60.74 -0.92 32.74
C ILE A 48 -60.23 -1.12 34.18
N TYR A 49 -59.94 -2.37 34.54
CA TYR A 49 -59.30 -2.68 35.80
C TYR A 49 -57.80 -2.37 35.73
N PHE A 50 -57.29 -1.67 36.73
CA PHE A 50 -55.89 -1.38 36.94
C PHE A 50 -55.41 -2.00 38.26
N ASP A 51 -54.25 -2.65 38.22
CA ASP A 51 -53.57 -3.13 39.42
C ASP A 51 -53.16 -1.93 40.28
N GLY A 52 -53.49 -1.94 41.58
CA GLY A 52 -53.16 -0.87 42.49
C GLY A 52 -51.65 -0.62 42.61
N ALA A 53 -50.82 -1.61 42.33
CA ALA A 53 -49.35 -1.48 42.33
C ALA A 53 -48.80 -0.59 41.20
N ASP A 54 -49.57 -0.38 40.13
CA ASP A 54 -49.18 0.35 38.92
C ASP A 54 -49.86 1.73 38.79
N ILE A 55 -50.59 2.16 39.83
CA ILE A 55 -51.29 3.44 39.89
C ILE A 55 -50.60 4.39 40.87
N PHE A 56 -50.26 5.57 40.38
CA PHE A 56 -49.49 6.58 41.10
C PHE A 56 -50.29 7.89 41.24
N ASP A 57 -50.06 8.59 42.34
CA ASP A 57 -50.72 9.87 42.63
C ASP A 57 -50.16 11.01 41.77
N GLU A 58 -48.90 10.91 41.39
CA GLU A 58 -48.19 11.82 40.50
C GLU A 58 -47.55 11.02 39.35
N ILE A 59 -47.24 11.67 38.23
CA ILE A 59 -46.58 11.01 37.10
C ILE A 59 -45.26 10.40 37.62
N PRO A 60 -45.03 9.08 37.45
CA PRO A 60 -43.83 8.42 37.94
C PRO A 60 -42.59 8.75 37.06
N THR A 61 -42.18 10.02 37.04
CA THR A 61 -41.06 10.57 36.25
C THR A 61 -39.69 10.04 36.71
N SER A 62 -39.53 9.79 38.01
CA SER A 62 -38.24 9.51 38.65
C SER A 62 -37.51 8.25 38.13
N ARG A 63 -38.23 7.23 37.64
CA ARG A 63 -37.62 6.02 37.05
C ARG A 63 -37.12 6.26 35.64
N TYR A 64 -37.82 7.06 34.85
CA TYR A 64 -37.43 7.36 33.47
C TYR A 64 -36.31 8.39 33.41
N ASP A 65 -36.28 9.35 34.34
CA ASP A 65 -35.26 10.40 34.38
C ASP A 65 -33.84 9.82 34.51
N ASN A 66 -33.63 8.85 35.40
CA ASN A 66 -32.32 8.21 35.56
C ASN A 66 -31.88 7.41 34.33
N ARG A 67 -32.83 6.71 33.68
CA ARG A 67 -32.54 5.94 32.46
C ARG A 67 -32.24 6.86 31.28
N ILE A 68 -32.99 7.95 31.14
CA ILE A 68 -32.77 8.97 30.12
C ILE A 68 -31.41 9.64 30.33
N GLN A 69 -31.07 10.04 31.56
CA GLN A 69 -29.76 10.61 31.87
C GLN A 69 -28.63 9.63 31.55
N LYS A 70 -28.77 8.35 31.91
CA LYS A 70 -27.77 7.34 31.58
C LYS A 70 -27.60 7.18 30.06
N LEU A 71 -28.69 7.07 29.32
CA LEU A 71 -28.64 6.98 27.85
C LEU A 71 -28.03 8.22 27.21
N GLN A 72 -28.28 9.41 27.74
CA GLN A 72 -27.65 10.65 27.27
C GLN A 72 -26.13 10.66 27.51
N ILE A 73 -25.67 10.15 28.66
CA ILE A 73 -24.24 9.97 28.93
C ILE A 73 -23.64 8.96 27.95
N ASP A 74 -24.28 7.80 27.78
CA ASP A 74 -23.82 6.75 26.86
C ASP A 74 -23.73 7.27 25.41
N ILE A 75 -24.73 8.02 24.94
CA ILE A 75 -24.72 8.67 23.62
C ILE A 75 -23.52 9.60 23.49
N LYS A 76 -23.30 10.49 24.46
CA LYS A 76 -22.20 11.44 24.44
C LYS A 76 -20.83 10.74 24.45
N GLU A 77 -20.68 9.67 25.21
CA GLU A 77 -19.47 8.86 25.20
C GLU A 77 -19.23 8.18 23.86
N LEU A 78 -20.27 7.61 23.26
CA LEU A 78 -20.20 6.97 21.94
C LEU A 78 -19.89 7.98 20.84
N GLU A 79 -20.48 9.17 20.88
CA GLU A 79 -20.17 10.26 19.96
C GLU A 79 -18.71 10.70 20.09
N THR A 80 -18.21 10.82 21.32
CA THR A 80 -16.81 11.16 21.58
C THR A 80 -15.86 10.10 21.02
N LYS A 81 -16.17 8.81 21.25
CA LYS A 81 -15.40 7.69 20.70
C LYS A 81 -15.44 7.67 19.17
N ARG A 82 -16.61 7.87 18.57
CA ARG A 82 -16.79 7.93 17.12
C ARG A 82 -15.97 9.07 16.52
N ASN A 83 -16.03 10.27 17.10
CA ASN A 83 -15.29 11.41 16.60
C ASN A 83 -13.79 11.15 16.65
N LYS A 84 -13.29 10.62 17.77
CA LYS A 84 -11.89 10.23 17.92
C LYS A 84 -11.44 9.22 16.84
N ILE A 85 -12.20 8.15 16.63
CA ILE A 85 -11.88 7.16 15.59
C ILE A 85 -11.93 7.79 14.19
N THR A 86 -12.90 8.67 13.94
CA THR A 86 -13.04 9.35 12.65
C THR A 86 -11.83 10.25 12.38
N ASP A 87 -11.34 10.96 13.38
CA ASP A 87 -10.15 11.81 13.28
C ASP A 87 -8.88 10.96 13.09
N GLU A 88 -8.73 9.86 13.81
CA GLU A 88 -7.62 8.91 13.62
C GLU A 88 -7.62 8.33 12.19
N VAL A 89 -8.77 7.93 11.66
CA VAL A 89 -8.90 7.44 10.28
C VAL A 89 -8.51 8.53 9.28
N ARG A 90 -8.99 9.77 9.46
CA ARG A 90 -8.64 10.90 8.58
C ARG A 90 -7.14 11.20 8.60
N ASP A 91 -6.51 11.16 9.77
CA ASP A 91 -5.07 11.38 9.89
C ASP A 91 -4.27 10.25 9.23
N LEU A 92 -4.69 9.00 9.40
CA LEU A 92 -4.09 7.85 8.72
C LEU A 92 -4.23 7.95 7.19
N GLU A 93 -5.42 8.29 6.69
CA GLU A 93 -5.65 8.49 5.26
C GLU A 93 -4.79 9.64 4.69
N ARG A 94 -4.67 10.75 5.44
CA ARG A 94 -3.83 11.88 5.05
C ARG A 94 -2.35 11.46 4.99
N ASN A 95 -1.87 10.73 5.98
CA ASN A 95 -0.50 10.23 6.05
C ASN A 95 -0.23 9.22 4.93
N GLN A 96 -1.16 8.31 4.67
CA GLN A 96 -1.06 7.34 3.58
C GLN A 96 -1.01 8.04 2.21
N LYS A 97 -1.90 9.01 1.96
CA LYS A 97 -1.87 9.81 0.72
C LYS A 97 -0.53 10.54 0.58
N ALA A 98 -0.04 11.17 1.65
CA ALA A 98 1.25 11.85 1.63
C ALA A 98 2.43 10.89 1.36
N LEU A 99 2.40 9.67 1.90
CA LEU A 99 3.39 8.63 1.61
C LEU A 99 3.32 8.15 0.17
N ILE A 100 2.12 7.90 -0.36
CA ILE A 100 1.93 7.48 -1.76
C ILE A 100 2.45 8.56 -2.71
N GLU A 101 2.13 9.83 -2.47
CA GLU A 101 2.65 10.93 -3.29
C GLU A 101 4.19 11.03 -3.20
N LYS A 102 4.77 10.81 -2.02
CA LYS A 102 6.24 10.71 -1.89
C LYS A 102 6.81 9.51 -2.62
N PHE A 103 6.15 8.36 -2.63
CA PHE A 103 6.66 7.19 -3.34
C PHE A 103 6.56 7.34 -4.86
N LYS A 104 5.53 8.05 -5.36
CA LYS A 104 5.42 8.39 -6.79
C LYS A 104 6.61 9.20 -7.31
N THR A 105 7.34 9.93 -6.46
CA THR A 105 8.53 10.66 -6.91
C THR A 105 9.74 9.76 -7.17
N TYR A 106 9.72 8.51 -6.70
CA TYR A 106 10.82 7.56 -6.85
C TYR A 106 10.39 6.40 -7.75
N ASN A 107 10.81 6.43 -9.01
CA ASN A 107 10.48 5.37 -9.97
C ASN A 107 11.01 4.01 -9.53
N GLU A 108 12.12 3.98 -8.80
CA GLU A 108 12.80 2.79 -8.33
C GLU A 108 11.96 2.03 -7.29
N LEU A 109 11.11 2.73 -6.53
CA LEU A 109 10.19 2.13 -5.55
C LEU A 109 8.97 1.47 -6.21
N LYS A 110 8.69 1.76 -7.48
CA LYS A 110 7.58 1.13 -8.22
C LYS A 110 7.66 -0.40 -8.21
N HIS A 111 8.88 -0.92 -8.13
CA HIS A 111 9.17 -2.36 -8.23
C HIS A 111 9.44 -3.02 -6.88
N ILE A 112 9.17 -2.34 -5.77
CA ILE A 112 9.47 -2.87 -4.44
C ILE A 112 8.63 -4.09 -4.08
N GLU A 113 7.35 -4.10 -4.47
CA GLU A 113 6.47 -5.26 -4.28
C GLU A 113 6.92 -6.45 -5.13
N ASP A 114 7.35 -6.18 -6.36
CA ASP A 114 7.87 -7.22 -7.27
C ASP A 114 9.21 -7.79 -6.77
N PHE A 115 10.04 -6.96 -6.13
CA PHE A 115 11.24 -7.41 -5.44
C PHE A 115 10.92 -8.33 -4.26
N ILE A 116 10.01 -7.90 -3.38
CA ILE A 116 9.59 -8.68 -2.18
C ILE A 116 8.94 -10.00 -2.59
N SER A 117 8.18 -10.00 -3.69
CA SER A 117 7.53 -11.20 -4.23
C SER A 117 8.43 -12.07 -5.11
N GLY A 118 9.69 -11.69 -5.32
CA GLY A 118 10.66 -12.47 -6.09
C GLY A 118 10.37 -12.55 -7.59
N LYS A 119 9.65 -11.58 -8.16
CA LYS A 119 9.31 -11.54 -9.60
C LYS A 119 10.42 -10.94 -10.46
N ILE A 120 11.41 -10.28 -9.87
CA ILE A 120 12.56 -9.76 -10.60
C ILE A 120 13.44 -10.94 -11.01
N THR A 121 13.56 -11.15 -12.32
CA THR A 121 14.27 -12.31 -12.90
C THR A 121 15.55 -11.91 -13.63
N HIS A 122 15.68 -10.64 -14.02
CA HIS A 122 16.83 -10.13 -14.76
C HIS A 122 17.26 -8.76 -14.22
N TYR A 123 18.53 -8.45 -14.38
CA TYR A 123 19.10 -7.13 -14.10
C TYR A 123 19.90 -6.68 -15.32
N VAL A 124 19.76 -5.41 -15.67
CA VAL A 124 20.54 -4.78 -16.73
C VAL A 124 21.54 -3.83 -16.10
N THR A 125 22.83 -4.01 -16.36
CA THR A 125 23.85 -3.11 -15.81
C THR A 125 23.84 -1.76 -16.51
N LYS A 126 24.48 -0.74 -15.91
CA LYS A 126 24.68 0.57 -16.57
C LYS A 126 25.45 0.52 -17.90
N TYR A 127 26.07 -0.61 -18.23
CA TYR A 127 26.76 -0.85 -19.51
C TYR A 127 25.94 -1.72 -20.48
N GLY A 128 24.71 -2.10 -20.09
CA GLY A 128 23.79 -2.90 -20.91
C GLY A 128 24.06 -4.40 -20.91
N GLU A 129 24.82 -4.90 -19.93
CA GLU A 129 24.94 -6.34 -19.72
C GLU A 129 23.68 -6.86 -19.02
N ILE A 130 23.14 -8.00 -19.50
CA ILE A 130 21.98 -8.67 -18.89
C ILE A 130 22.46 -9.80 -17.98
N ILE A 131 22.05 -9.76 -16.72
CA ILE A 131 22.34 -10.76 -15.68
C ILE A 131 21.02 -11.42 -15.26
N THR A 132 21.00 -12.75 -15.16
CA THR A 132 19.80 -13.53 -14.77
C THR A 132 19.80 -13.86 -13.27
N PHE A 133 18.63 -13.93 -12.64
CA PHE A 133 18.45 -14.34 -11.25
C PHE A 133 17.67 -15.65 -11.13
N PRO A 134 18.11 -16.61 -10.28
CA PRO A 134 19.45 -16.70 -9.70
C PRO A 134 20.49 -16.96 -10.80
N ASP A 135 21.66 -16.34 -10.74
CA ASP A 135 22.71 -16.59 -11.74
C ASP A 135 23.27 -18.01 -11.50
N PRO A 136 23.27 -18.91 -12.51
CA PRO A 136 23.93 -20.22 -12.38
C PRO A 136 25.42 -20.12 -11.98
N LYS A 137 26.08 -19.00 -12.26
CA LYS A 137 27.46 -18.72 -11.83
C LYS A 137 27.59 -18.48 -10.33
N ASP A 138 26.54 -18.06 -9.64
CA ASP A 138 26.51 -18.00 -8.16
C ASP A 138 26.61 -19.41 -7.54
N ARG A 139 26.37 -20.48 -8.34
CA ARG A 139 26.46 -21.88 -7.90
C ARG A 139 27.67 -22.65 -8.43
N LYS A 140 28.28 -22.23 -9.54
CA LYS A 140 29.43 -22.92 -10.14
C LYS A 140 30.75 -22.28 -9.74
N LEU A 141 31.11 -22.53 -8.49
CA LEU A 141 32.47 -22.43 -7.99
C LEU A 141 33.35 -23.51 -8.62
N GLN A 142 34.02 -23.16 -9.71
CA GLN A 142 35.10 -24.01 -10.24
C GLN A 142 36.49 -23.38 -10.16
N ASP A 143 36.65 -22.15 -9.66
CA ASP A 143 37.97 -21.55 -9.46
C ASP A 143 37.98 -20.62 -8.23
N ASN A 144 38.54 -21.12 -7.12
CA ASN A 144 39.13 -20.47 -5.91
C ASN A 144 38.58 -19.16 -5.30
N TYR A 145 37.52 -18.53 -5.82
CA TYR A 145 36.97 -17.29 -5.29
C TYR A 145 35.44 -17.30 -5.41
N LYS A 146 34.76 -17.37 -4.25
CA LYS A 146 33.31 -17.18 -4.17
C LYS A 146 32.99 -15.72 -4.45
N GLN A 147 32.45 -15.46 -5.64
CA GLN A 147 31.78 -14.19 -5.94
C GLN A 147 30.37 -14.29 -5.38
N TYR A 148 30.07 -13.48 -4.36
CA TYR A 148 28.71 -13.33 -3.86
C TYR A 148 28.09 -12.08 -4.44
N ARG A 149 26.91 -12.22 -5.01
CA ARG A 149 26.14 -11.10 -5.55
C ARG A 149 24.95 -10.79 -4.66
N VAL A 150 24.82 -9.52 -4.27
CA VAL A 150 23.71 -9.03 -3.45
C VAL A 150 23.00 -7.92 -4.22
N PHE A 151 21.73 -8.17 -4.55
CA PHE A 151 20.87 -7.17 -5.16
C PHE A 151 20.14 -6.39 -4.07
N SER A 152 20.36 -5.07 -4.04
CA SER A 152 19.88 -4.19 -2.97
C SER A 152 19.40 -2.85 -3.53
N LEU A 153 18.42 -2.25 -2.84
CA LEU A 153 18.00 -0.88 -3.06
C LEU A 153 18.82 0.05 -2.16
N TYR A 154 19.60 0.95 -2.76
CA TYR A 154 20.39 1.94 -2.04
C TYR A 154 19.69 3.29 -2.00
N GLY A 155 19.76 3.97 -0.86
CA GLY A 155 19.40 5.37 -0.72
C GLY A 155 20.65 6.22 -0.46
N ASP A 156 20.75 7.35 -1.15
CA ASP A 156 21.80 8.36 -0.97
C ASP A 156 21.24 9.55 -0.15
N PRO A 157 22.05 10.22 0.70
CA PRO A 157 21.75 11.52 1.28
C PRO A 157 21.13 12.55 0.31
N ASP A 158 21.51 12.51 -0.97
CA ASP A 158 20.96 13.36 -2.04
C ASP A 158 19.54 12.97 -2.49
N ARG A 159 18.85 12.13 -1.72
CA ARG A 159 17.51 11.58 -2.02
C ARG A 159 17.47 10.83 -3.35
N LYS A 160 18.58 10.20 -3.74
CA LYS A 160 18.60 9.29 -4.88
C LYS A 160 18.44 7.87 -4.39
N ILE A 161 17.42 7.21 -4.88
CA ILE A 161 17.21 5.78 -4.64
C ILE A 161 17.63 5.06 -5.91
N GLN A 162 18.39 3.98 -5.78
CA GLN A 162 18.85 3.21 -6.93
C GLN A 162 19.08 1.74 -6.62
N TRP A 163 18.73 0.89 -7.58
CA TRP A 163 19.02 -0.53 -7.54
C TRP A 163 20.50 -0.77 -7.84
N LYS A 164 21.16 -1.55 -7.00
CA LYS A 164 22.57 -1.89 -7.15
C LYS A 164 22.80 -3.38 -6.94
N LEU A 165 23.80 -3.88 -7.65
CA LEU A 165 24.37 -5.21 -7.47
C LEU A 165 25.72 -5.05 -6.80
N SER A 166 25.84 -5.55 -5.58
CA SER A 166 27.12 -5.63 -4.86
C SER A 166 27.75 -6.97 -5.16
N GLU A 167 28.98 -6.95 -5.65
CA GLU A 167 29.81 -8.13 -5.86
C GLU A 167 30.89 -8.17 -4.77
N TYR A 168 30.96 -9.27 -4.02
CA TYR A 168 31.97 -9.47 -2.99
C TYR A 168 32.90 -10.62 -3.38
N ARG A 169 34.20 -10.39 -3.21
CA ARG A 169 35.26 -11.37 -3.40
C ARG A 169 36.31 -11.13 -2.32
N ASP A 170 36.76 -12.15 -1.59
CA ASP A 170 37.96 -12.10 -0.72
C ASP A 170 38.17 -10.89 0.23
N GLY A 171 37.10 -10.19 0.63
CA GLY A 171 37.18 -8.96 1.45
C GLY A 171 37.25 -7.66 0.64
N SER A 172 37.38 -7.75 -0.68
CA SER A 172 37.14 -6.69 -1.64
C SER A 172 35.70 -6.76 -2.20
N GLY A 173 35.20 -5.64 -2.71
CA GLY A 173 33.89 -5.64 -3.35
C GLY A 173 33.72 -4.46 -4.29
N ASP A 174 32.88 -4.67 -5.29
CA ASP A 174 32.43 -3.61 -6.20
C ASP A 174 30.92 -3.48 -6.07
N VAL A 175 30.41 -2.29 -6.38
CA VAL A 175 28.98 -2.02 -6.37
C VAL A 175 28.61 -1.32 -7.67
N GLN A 176 27.76 -1.98 -8.45
CA GLN A 176 27.34 -1.50 -9.75
C GLN A 176 25.86 -1.13 -9.76
N GLU A 177 25.53 -0.05 -10.46
CA GLU A 177 24.15 0.36 -10.73
C GLU A 177 23.52 -0.56 -11.78
N VAL A 178 22.30 -0.99 -11.48
CA VAL A 178 21.54 -1.92 -12.32
C VAL A 178 20.07 -1.49 -12.42
N THR A 179 19.39 -1.94 -13.47
CA THR A 179 17.95 -1.80 -13.66
C THR A 179 17.29 -3.16 -13.54
N ALA A 180 16.32 -3.29 -12.63
CA ALA A 180 15.55 -4.53 -12.44
C ALA A 180 14.57 -4.75 -13.59
N CYS A 181 14.45 -6.01 -14.03
CA CYS A 181 13.57 -6.43 -15.11
C CYS A 181 12.82 -7.73 -14.74
N PHE A 182 11.60 -7.87 -15.25
CA PHE A 182 10.71 -9.00 -14.96
C PHE A 182 10.79 -10.11 -16.00
N SER A 183 11.35 -9.79 -17.16
CA SER A 183 11.45 -10.68 -18.30
C SER A 183 12.75 -10.45 -19.07
N TYR A 184 13.13 -11.45 -19.87
CA TYR A 184 14.28 -11.32 -20.74
C TYR A 184 14.03 -10.27 -21.84
N GLU A 185 12.80 -10.20 -22.35
CA GLU A 185 12.40 -9.25 -23.40
C GLU A 185 12.53 -7.80 -22.93
N GLU A 186 12.10 -7.52 -21.69
CA GLU A 186 12.26 -6.21 -21.06
C GLU A 186 13.74 -5.88 -20.84
N ALA A 187 14.50 -6.84 -20.31
CA ALA A 187 15.94 -6.67 -20.11
C ALA A 187 16.67 -6.40 -21.43
N LEU A 188 16.33 -7.14 -22.49
CA LEU A 188 16.88 -6.97 -23.83
C LEU A 188 16.57 -5.58 -24.40
N LYS A 189 15.36 -5.08 -24.19
CA LYS A 189 14.97 -3.74 -24.62
C LYS A 189 15.82 -2.67 -23.92
N ILE A 190 15.90 -2.72 -22.59
CA ILE A 190 16.64 -1.74 -21.79
C ILE A 190 18.15 -1.81 -22.10
N ALA A 191 18.71 -3.02 -22.16
CA ALA A 191 20.11 -3.24 -22.54
C ALA A 191 20.42 -2.65 -23.90
N THR A 192 19.55 -2.89 -24.90
CA THR A 192 19.70 -2.32 -26.24
C THR A 192 19.69 -0.80 -26.21
N GLU A 193 18.76 -0.18 -25.49
CA GLU A 193 18.68 1.29 -25.37
C GLU A 193 19.94 1.89 -24.77
N ILE A 194 20.47 1.28 -23.69
CA ILE A 194 21.73 1.69 -23.04
C ILE A 194 22.89 1.58 -24.03
N VAL A 195 23.07 0.40 -24.63
CA VAL A 195 24.21 0.10 -25.52
C VAL A 195 24.21 1.01 -26.75
N VAL A 196 23.05 1.20 -27.39
CA VAL A 196 22.91 2.11 -28.54
C VAL A 196 23.25 3.54 -28.14
N LYS A 197 22.70 4.02 -27.01
CA LYS A 197 22.96 5.37 -26.51
C LYS A 197 24.43 5.58 -26.22
N THR A 198 25.06 4.66 -25.49
CA THR A 198 26.48 4.79 -25.11
C THR A 198 27.39 4.68 -26.32
N PHE A 199 27.09 3.80 -27.28
CA PHE A 199 27.87 3.72 -28.52
C PHE A 199 27.76 5.02 -29.33
N ASN A 200 26.55 5.56 -29.51
CA ASN A 200 26.37 6.81 -30.28
C ASN A 200 27.07 8.00 -29.63
N GLN A 201 27.15 8.02 -28.29
CA GLN A 201 27.91 9.02 -27.54
C GLN A 201 29.43 8.83 -27.69
N ASN A 202 29.91 7.60 -27.54
CA ASN A 202 31.33 7.27 -27.69
C ASN A 202 31.51 5.88 -28.32
N PRO A 203 31.74 5.82 -29.66
CA PRO A 203 31.82 4.56 -30.38
C PRO A 203 33.09 3.75 -30.04
N PHE A 204 34.08 4.34 -29.38
CA PHE A 204 35.34 3.67 -29.02
C PHE A 204 35.31 2.98 -27.66
N THR A 205 34.16 2.96 -27.01
CA THR A 205 33.96 2.22 -25.76
C THR A 205 33.76 0.73 -26.04
N TRP A 206 33.99 -0.11 -25.03
CA TRP A 206 33.84 -1.58 -25.10
C TRP A 206 32.43 -2.08 -25.50
N ASN A 207 31.46 -1.17 -25.66
CA ASN A 207 30.05 -1.45 -25.87
C ASN A 207 29.73 -2.02 -27.27
N PHE A 208 30.59 -1.86 -28.29
CA PHE A 208 30.26 -2.38 -29.63
C PHE A 208 30.10 -3.90 -29.66
N ARG A 209 30.87 -4.65 -28.86
CA ARG A 209 30.68 -6.11 -28.74
C ARG A 209 29.28 -6.43 -28.22
N GLU A 210 28.74 -5.61 -27.32
CA GLU A 210 27.36 -5.75 -26.83
C GLU A 210 26.34 -5.31 -27.90
N VAL A 211 26.64 -4.29 -28.73
CA VAL A 211 25.79 -3.92 -29.87
C VAL A 211 25.57 -5.13 -30.79
N GLU A 212 26.65 -5.86 -31.10
CA GLU A 212 26.59 -7.06 -31.94
C GLU A 212 25.84 -8.20 -31.23
N LYS A 213 26.16 -8.49 -29.95
CA LYS A 213 25.49 -9.54 -29.18
C LYS A 213 23.98 -9.32 -29.05
N LEU A 214 23.55 -8.09 -28.85
CA LEU A 214 22.14 -7.73 -28.71
C LEU A 214 21.44 -7.55 -30.06
N SER A 215 22.11 -7.83 -31.19
CA SER A 215 21.58 -7.63 -32.55
C SER A 215 21.05 -6.20 -32.78
N ALA A 216 21.73 -5.21 -32.19
CA ALA A 216 21.31 -3.81 -32.19
C ALA A 216 21.98 -2.95 -33.26
N VAL A 217 22.76 -3.56 -34.16
CA VAL A 217 23.60 -2.87 -35.17
C VAL A 217 22.78 -1.87 -36.02
N ASP A 218 21.56 -2.25 -36.40
CA ASP A 218 20.69 -1.41 -37.25
C ASP A 218 20.10 -0.20 -36.53
N LYS A 219 20.21 -0.14 -35.19
CA LYS A 219 19.69 0.95 -34.35
C LYS A 219 20.75 2.01 -34.03
N VAL A 220 21.97 1.79 -34.50
CA VAL A 220 23.13 2.62 -34.18
C VAL A 220 23.37 3.64 -35.29
N ASP A 221 23.94 4.80 -34.96
CA ASP A 221 24.27 5.82 -35.95
C ASP A 221 25.24 5.24 -37.02
N PRO A 222 24.84 5.22 -38.31
CA PRO A 222 25.65 4.66 -39.39
C PRO A 222 27.02 5.33 -39.56
N GLU A 223 27.13 6.63 -39.31
CA GLU A 223 28.39 7.37 -39.43
C GLU A 223 29.35 6.96 -38.31
N LYS A 224 28.83 6.87 -37.07
CA LYS A 224 29.61 6.40 -35.91
C LYS A 224 30.06 4.95 -36.10
N LEU A 225 29.18 4.11 -36.65
CA LEU A 225 29.49 2.72 -36.98
C LEU A 225 30.60 2.62 -38.03
N ALA A 226 30.55 3.44 -39.08
CA ALA A 226 31.58 3.49 -40.12
C ALA A 226 32.94 3.92 -39.55
N ILE A 227 32.96 4.97 -38.71
CA ILE A 227 34.16 5.44 -38.02
C ILE A 227 34.76 4.34 -37.14
N TYR A 228 33.92 3.66 -36.34
CA TYR A 228 34.36 2.55 -35.50
C TYR A 228 34.99 1.42 -36.33
N LYS A 229 34.32 0.97 -37.38
CA LYS A 229 34.82 -0.10 -38.27
C LYS A 229 36.14 0.29 -38.94
N ALA A 230 36.29 1.55 -39.34
CA ALA A 230 37.54 2.05 -39.93
C ALA A 230 38.69 2.03 -38.91
N ASN A 231 38.46 2.47 -37.67
CA ASN A 231 39.46 2.44 -36.61
C ASN A 231 39.85 1.02 -36.21
N LEU A 232 38.87 0.11 -36.06
CA LEU A 232 39.14 -1.30 -35.77
C LEU A 232 40.01 -1.95 -36.86
N LYS A 233 39.77 -1.61 -38.13
CA LYS A 233 40.59 -2.07 -39.25
C LYS A 233 42.02 -1.53 -39.17
N LYS A 234 42.19 -0.27 -38.79
CA LYS A 234 43.49 0.37 -38.60
C LYS A 234 44.27 -0.27 -37.44
N GLU A 235 43.65 -0.43 -36.28
CA GLU A 235 44.26 -1.08 -35.10
C GLU A 235 44.71 -2.50 -35.39
N ARG A 236 43.85 -3.31 -36.05
CA ARG A 236 44.21 -4.66 -36.48
C ARG A 236 45.40 -4.67 -37.43
N HIS A 237 45.47 -3.71 -38.35
CA HIS A 237 46.59 -3.60 -39.27
C HIS A 237 47.90 -3.27 -38.53
N GLU A 238 47.86 -2.32 -37.60
CA GLU A 238 49.01 -1.96 -36.76
C GLU A 238 49.47 -3.13 -35.88
N GLU A 239 48.54 -3.89 -35.31
CA GLU A 239 48.84 -5.09 -34.52
C GLU A 239 49.49 -6.18 -35.36
N ILE A 240 48.98 -6.42 -36.58
CA ILE A 240 49.58 -7.38 -37.52
C ILE A 240 51.01 -6.98 -37.87
N GLU A 241 51.29 -5.71 -38.15
CA GLU A 241 52.65 -5.24 -38.47
C GLU A 241 53.60 -5.38 -37.27
N LYS A 242 53.14 -5.09 -36.05
CA LYS A 242 53.91 -5.35 -34.82
C LYS A 242 54.22 -6.84 -34.64
N LEU A 243 53.23 -7.72 -34.89
CA LEU A 243 53.42 -9.17 -34.78
C LEU A 243 54.40 -9.68 -35.83
N LYS A 244 54.36 -9.18 -37.07
CA LYS A 244 55.34 -9.52 -38.12
C LYS A 244 56.76 -9.14 -37.73
N LEU A 245 56.97 -7.93 -37.20
CA LEU A 245 58.27 -7.48 -36.69
C LEU A 245 58.78 -8.40 -35.58
N LYS A 246 57.92 -8.75 -34.62
CA LYS A 246 58.27 -9.62 -33.50
C LYS A 246 58.61 -11.05 -33.94
N ILE A 247 57.90 -11.60 -34.93
CA ILE A 247 58.22 -12.90 -35.53
C ILE A 247 59.61 -12.85 -36.17
N LYS A 248 59.92 -11.81 -36.93
CA LYS A 248 61.24 -11.63 -37.58
C LYS A 248 62.39 -11.52 -36.56
N GLU A 249 62.16 -10.86 -35.43
CA GLU A 249 63.13 -10.79 -34.32
C GLU A 249 63.36 -12.18 -33.68
N LEU A 250 62.31 -12.99 -33.54
CA LEU A 250 62.40 -14.33 -32.99
C LEU A 250 63.04 -15.35 -33.94
N GLU A 251 62.91 -15.18 -35.25
CA GLU A 251 63.56 -16.02 -36.27
C GLU A 251 65.08 -15.74 -36.41
N LEU A 252 65.56 -14.64 -35.84
CA LEU A 252 66.99 -14.25 -35.83
C LEU A 252 67.73 -14.72 -34.55
N LEU A 253 67.02 -15.33 -33.61
CA LEU A 253 67.54 -15.96 -32.38
C LEU A 253 67.66 -17.47 -32.55
#